data_AF-A0A4V5NW83-F1
#
_entry.id   AF-A0A4V5NW83-F1
#
_cell.length_a   1.000
_cell.length_b   1.000
_cell.length_c   1.000
_cell.angle_alpha   90.00
_cell.angle_beta   90.00
_cell.angle_gamma   90.00
#
_symmetry.space_group_name_H-M   'P 1'
#
loop_
_entity.id
_entity.type
_entity.pdbx_description
1 polymer ?
#
loop_
_entity_poly.entity_id
_entity_poly.type
_entity_poly.pdbx_seq_one_letter_code
_entity_poly.pdbx_strand_id
1 'polypeptide(L)' 'MRLFISLMALVFSSVAVAHPGHDHSHWISNFVHLGFALSIAGVIGLGVFLWKRKGQIRRKEEQ' A
#
# COMPACT_ATOMS: atom_id res chain seq x y z
N MET A 1 15.97 12.31 -2.65
CA MET A 1 15.83 10.91 -2.19
C MET A 1 14.53 10.24 -2.66
N ARG A 2 13.34 10.84 -2.44
CA ARG A 2 12.04 10.26 -2.85
C ARG A 2 11.90 9.96 -4.36
N LEU A 3 12.30 10.91 -5.21
CA LEU A 3 12.27 10.75 -6.67
C LEU A 3 13.26 9.67 -7.14
N PHE A 4 14.42 9.59 -6.52
CA PHE A 4 15.43 8.59 -6.83
C PHE A 4 14.91 7.17 -6.53
N ILE A 5 14.24 6.97 -5.40
CA ILE A 5 13.63 5.69 -5.04
C ILE A 5 12.52 5.30 -6.04
N SER A 6 11.70 6.26 -6.46
CA SER A 6 10.64 6.01 -7.46
C SER A 6 11.20 5.67 -8.84
N LEU A 7 12.31 6.33 -9.22
CA LEU A 7 13.01 6.06 -10.47
C LEU A 7 13.66 4.67 -10.46
N MET A 8 14.26 4.26 -9.33
CA MET A 8 14.80 2.91 -9.17
C MET A 8 13.70 1.85 -9.24
N ALA A 9 12.55 2.06 -8.60
CA ALA A 9 11.42 1.12 -8.66
C ALA A 9 10.88 0.93 -10.09
N LEU A 10 10.90 2.00 -10.91
CA LEU A 10 10.50 1.92 -12.32
C LEU A 10 11.52 1.17 -13.17
N VAL A 11 12.82 1.44 -12.97
CA VAL A 11 13.91 0.81 -13.74
C VAL A 11 14.06 -0.68 -13.42
N PHE A 12 13.83 -1.09 -12.17
CA PHE A 12 13.87 -2.49 -11.74
C PHE A 12 12.50 -3.19 -11.80
N SER A 13 11.50 -2.58 -12.46
CA SER A 13 10.22 -3.25 -12.71
C SER A 13 10.44 -4.40 -13.69
N SER A 14 10.22 -5.64 -13.26
CA SER A 14 10.38 -6.81 -14.11
C SER A 14 9.26 -6.86 -15.15
N VAL A 15 9.65 -6.95 -16.43
CA VAL A 15 8.72 -7.29 -17.51
C VAL A 15 8.49 -8.80 -17.44
N ALA A 16 7.35 -9.21 -16.90
CA ALA A 16 6.97 -10.62 -16.84
C ALA A 16 6.65 -11.13 -18.26
N VAL A 17 7.62 -11.76 -18.91
CA VAL A 17 7.44 -12.46 -20.19
C VAL A 17 6.90 -13.86 -19.89
N ALA A 18 5.60 -14.06 -20.08
CA ALA A 18 4.98 -15.38 -19.96
C ALA A 18 5.21 -16.17 -21.26
N HIS A 19 5.93 -17.30 -21.18
CA HIS A 19 6.02 -18.26 -22.29
C HIS A 19 4.75 -19.12 -22.39
N PRO A 20 4.32 -19.57 -23.58
CA PRO A 20 3.16 -20.44 -23.72
C PRO A 20 3.50 -21.84 -23.18
N GLY A 21 2.79 -22.30 -22.13
CA GLY A 21 2.92 -23.69 -21.65
C GLY A 21 3.05 -23.92 -20.14
N HIS A 22 2.88 -22.91 -19.29
CA HIS A 22 2.61 -23.14 -17.86
C HIS A 22 1.70 -22.04 -17.37
N ASP A 23 0.39 -22.29 -17.34
CA ASP A 23 -0.53 -21.45 -16.61
C ASP A 23 -0.09 -21.49 -15.14
N HIS A 24 0.51 -20.39 -14.72
CA HIS A 24 0.90 -20.16 -13.35
C HIS A 24 -0.40 -20.12 -12.55
N SER A 25 -0.81 -21.28 -12.05
CA SER A 25 -1.77 -21.37 -10.95
C SER A 25 -1.26 -20.40 -9.89
N HIS A 26 -1.95 -19.28 -9.81
CA HIS A 26 -1.50 -18.01 -9.24
C HIS A 26 -1.53 -18.09 -7.71
N TRP A 27 -0.83 -19.05 -7.10
CA TRP A 27 -0.76 -19.31 -5.67
C TRP A 27 -0.48 -18.05 -4.84
N ILE A 28 0.34 -17.13 -5.37
CA ILE A 28 0.62 -15.84 -4.72
C ILE A 28 -0.43 -14.76 -5.01
N SER A 29 -1.26 -14.89 -6.04
CA SER A 29 -2.20 -13.83 -6.45
C SER A 29 -3.16 -13.47 -5.32
N ASN A 30 -3.73 -14.46 -4.63
CA ASN A 30 -4.61 -14.20 -3.49
C ASN A 30 -3.88 -13.43 -2.38
N PHE A 31 -2.62 -13.78 -2.10
CA PHE A 31 -1.79 -13.08 -1.12
C PHE A 31 -1.44 -11.66 -1.56
N VAL A 32 -1.18 -11.44 -2.86
CA VAL A 32 -0.93 -10.11 -3.42
C VAL A 32 -2.17 -9.23 -3.32
N HIS A 33 -3.34 -9.74 -3.71
CA HIS A 33 -4.61 -9.02 -3.57
C HIS A 33 -4.93 -8.70 -2.11
N LEU A 34 -4.69 -9.65 -1.20
CA LEU A 34 -4.85 -9.44 0.24
C LEU A 34 -3.89 -8.37 0.78
N GLY A 35 -2.60 -8.44 0.42
CA GLY A 35 -1.61 -7.45 0.83
C GLY A 35 -1.95 -6.04 0.33
N PHE A 36 -2.48 -5.95 -0.90
CA PHE A 36 -2.98 -4.70 -1.45
C PHE A 36 -4.18 -4.15 -0.67
N ALA A 37 -5.19 -4.99 -0.39
CA ALA A 37 -6.37 -4.61 0.38
C ALA A 37 -6.00 -4.16 1.81
N LEU A 38 -5.08 -4.88 2.48
CA LEU A 38 -4.58 -4.52 3.81
C LEU A 38 -3.83 -3.20 3.81
N SER A 39 -3.05 -2.92 2.76
CA SER A 39 -2.33 -1.66 2.63
C SER A 39 -3.29 -0.47 2.51
N ILE A 40 -4.36 -0.60 1.71
CA ILE A 40 -5.43 0.40 1.61
C ILE A 40 -6.10 0.60 2.98
N ALA A 41 -6.51 -0.50 3.63
CA ALA A 41 -7.15 -0.46 4.93
C ALA A 41 -6.27 0.23 5.99
N GLY A 42 -4.96 -0.04 5.97
CA GLY A 42 -3.98 0.57 6.87
C GLY A 42 -3.87 2.09 6.70
N VAL A 43 -3.78 2.58 5.46
CA VAL A 43 -3.72 4.03 5.17
C VAL A 43 -5.01 4.74 5.61
N ILE A 44 -6.17 4.15 5.30
CA ILE A 44 -7.47 4.70 5.73
C ILE A 44 -7.55 4.72 7.26
N GLY A 45 -7.21 3.61 7.91
CA GLY A 45 -7.23 3.49 9.37
C GLY A 45 -6.33 4.52 10.05
N LEU A 46 -5.11 4.72 9.53
CA LEU A 46 -4.19 5.74 10.03
C LEU A 46 -4.76 7.15 9.85
N GLY A 47 -5.35 7.45 8.69
CA GLY A 47 -6.00 8.74 8.43
C GLY A 47 -7.12 9.04 9.43
N VAL A 48 -8.01 8.07 9.66
CA VAL A 48 -9.11 8.18 10.64
C VAL A 48 -8.57 8.36 12.05
N PHE A 49 -7.54 7.60 12.44
CA PHE A 49 -6.92 7.70 13.75
C PHE A 49 -6.34 9.10 13.99
N LEU A 50 -5.57 9.62 13.04
CA LEU A 50 -4.97 10.96 13.14
C LEU A 50 -6.04 12.06 13.16
N TRP A 51 -7.10 11.93 12.37
CA TRP A 51 -8.23 12.88 12.40
C TRP A 51 -8.88 12.90 13.79
N LYS A 52 -9.24 11.73 14.32
CA LYS A 52 -9.85 11.62 15.66
C LYS A 52 -8.95 12.20 16.74
N ARG A 53 -7.65 11.89 16.69
CA ARG A 53 -6.67 12.41 17.64
C ARG A 53 -6.55 13.93 17.58
N LYS A 54 -6.53 14.53 16.39
CA LYS A 54 -6.52 15.99 16.22
C LYS A 54 -7.76 16.65 16.86
N GLY A 55 -8.93 16.06 16.67
CA GLY A 55 -10.17 16.55 17.27
C GLY A 55 -10.17 16.47 18.80
N GLN A 56 -9.60 15.43 19.38
CA GLN A 56 -9.48 15.28 20.83
C GLN A 56 -8.49 16.28 21.44
N ILE A 57 -7.35 16.52 20.79
CA ILE A 57 -6.36 17.50 21.25
C ILE A 57 -6.98 18.90 21.27
N ARG A 58 -7.64 19.32 20.19
CA ARG A 58 -8.27 20.65 20.11
C ARG A 58 -9.35 20.86 21.17
N ARG A 59 -10.19 19.84 21.43
CA ARG A 59 -11.19 19.92 22.51
C ARG A 59 -10.58 20.04 23.90
N LYS A 60 -9.36 19.52 24.12
CA LYS A 60 -8.65 19.62 25.39
C LYS A 60 -7.97 20.98 25.59
N GLU A 61 -7.71 21.73 24.51
CA GLU A 61 -7.18 23.10 24.56
C GLU A 61 -8.29 24.15 24.76
N GLU A 62 -9.53 23.83 24.35
CA GLU A 62 -10.72 24.68 24.52
C GLU A 62 -11.40 24.53 25.89
N GLN A 63 -10.97 23.55 26.72
CA GLN A 63 -11.43 23.31 28.11
C GLN A 63 -10.41 23.82 29.11
#